data_AF-A0A7T7DC75-F1
#
_entry.id   AF-A0A7T7DC75-F1
#
_cell.length_a   1.000
_cell.length_b   1.000
_cell.length_c   1.000
_cell.angle_alpha   90.00
_cell.angle_beta   90.00
_cell.angle_gamma   90.00
#
_symmetry.space_group_name_H-M   'P 1'
#
loop_
_entity.id
_entity.type
_entity.pdbx_description
1 polymer ?
#
loop_
_entity_poly.entity_id
_entity_poly.type
_entity_poly.pdbx_seq_one_letter_code
_entity_poly.pdbx_strand_id
1 'polypeptide(L)'
;ALRMVDENVNGFDPYIKKVNENELREPTDKRMFVLAAALKANYSVEKLYELTKIDRWFLEKLKNIVEYYKILESIDSLSITHDILKSAKQIGFSDKQIAAAIKSTELAVRKLRQEFKITPYVKQIDTVAAEWPASTNYLYLTYNGSIHDLDFPGQFTMVLGSGVYRIGSS
;
A
#
# COMPACT_ATOMS: atom_id res chain seq x y z
N ALA A 1 -5.87 2.74 -1.87
CA ALA A 1 -7.24 2.36 -1.48
C ALA A 1 -7.40 2.31 0.04
N LEU A 2 -6.95 1.27 0.76
CA LEU A 2 -7.22 1.12 2.21
C LEU A 2 -6.89 2.37 3.06
N ARG A 3 -5.73 3.00 2.83
CA ARG A 3 -5.32 4.25 3.50
C ARG A 3 -6.22 5.47 3.24
N MET A 4 -7.01 5.46 2.18
CA MET A 4 -7.88 6.58 1.80
C MET A 4 -9.24 6.52 2.49
N VAL A 5 -9.60 5.37 3.07
CA VAL A 5 -10.93 5.13 3.65
C VAL A 5 -10.98 5.52 5.13
N ASP A 6 -9.92 5.26 5.87
CA ASP A 6 -9.85 5.48 7.32
C ASP A 6 -8.43 5.96 7.68
N GLU A 7 -8.34 7.08 8.39
CA GLU A 7 -7.07 7.71 8.80
C GLU A 7 -6.24 6.84 9.75
N ASN A 8 -6.88 5.89 10.43
CA ASN A 8 -6.23 4.95 11.33
C ASN A 8 -5.68 3.71 10.61
N VAL A 9 -5.99 3.53 9.33
CA VAL A 9 -5.57 2.38 8.54
C VAL A 9 -4.35 2.75 7.69
N ASN A 10 -3.19 2.16 8.00
CA ASN A 10 -1.95 2.45 7.29
C ASN A 10 -1.74 1.60 6.02
N GLY A 11 -2.61 0.60 5.78
CA GLY A 11 -2.54 -0.30 4.63
C GLY A 11 -3.25 -1.64 4.90
N PHE A 12 -2.86 -2.68 4.17
CA PHE A 12 -3.27 -4.06 4.45
C PHE A 12 -2.42 -4.60 5.61
N ASP A 13 -2.95 -4.46 6.83
CA ASP A 13 -2.21 -4.65 8.08
C ASP A 13 -2.73 -5.88 8.86
N PRO A 14 -1.87 -6.88 9.14
CA PRO A 14 -2.28 -8.10 9.84
C PRO A 14 -2.48 -7.94 11.35
N TYR A 15 -2.17 -6.77 11.93
CA TYR A 15 -2.22 -6.54 13.38
C TYR A 15 -3.49 -5.83 13.86
N ILE A 16 -4.34 -5.35 12.94
CA ILE A 16 -5.57 -4.61 13.28
C ILE A 16 -6.67 -5.54 13.84
N LYS A 17 -6.75 -6.79 13.37
CA LYS A 17 -7.74 -7.78 13.80
C LYS A 17 -7.06 -9.12 14.10
N LYS A 18 -7.75 -9.96 14.87
CA LYS A 18 -7.39 -11.36 15.07
C LYS A 18 -8.05 -12.22 14.00
N VAL A 19 -7.51 -13.42 13.78
CA VAL A 19 -8.13 -14.42 12.89
C VAL A 19 -9.51 -14.79 13.42
N ASN A 20 -10.50 -14.76 12.54
CA ASN A 20 -11.87 -15.15 12.82
C ASN A 20 -12.48 -15.76 11.56
N GLU A 21 -12.68 -17.08 11.52
CA GLU A 21 -13.21 -17.75 10.32
C GLU A 21 -14.66 -17.38 10.01
N ASN A 22 -15.45 -17.00 11.01
CA ASN A 22 -16.83 -16.56 10.79
C ASN A 22 -16.83 -15.23 10.01
N GLU A 23 -16.00 -14.26 10.38
CA GLU A 23 -15.85 -13.01 9.62
C GLU A 23 -15.18 -13.22 8.24
N LEU A 24 -14.42 -14.31 8.05
CA LEU A 24 -13.94 -14.69 6.72
C LEU A 24 -15.06 -15.26 5.86
N ARG A 25 -16.02 -16.01 6.43
CA ARG A 25 -17.18 -16.56 5.71
C ARG A 25 -18.26 -15.53 5.46
N GLU A 26 -18.60 -14.76 6.49
CA GLU A 26 -19.64 -13.74 6.50
C GLU A 26 -19.01 -12.36 6.30
N PRO A 27 -19.23 -11.71 5.14
CA PRO A 27 -18.54 -10.46 4.83
C PRO A 27 -18.86 -9.32 5.82
N THR A 28 -17.83 -8.69 6.35
CA THR A 28 -17.91 -7.47 7.18
C THR A 28 -17.05 -6.34 6.58
N ASP A 29 -17.26 -5.10 7.03
CA ASP A 29 -16.42 -3.95 6.67
C ASP A 29 -14.95 -4.10 7.12
N LYS A 30 -14.69 -4.97 8.11
CA LYS A 30 -13.34 -5.26 8.62
C LYS A 30 -12.75 -6.57 8.12
N ARG A 31 -13.46 -7.32 7.26
CA ARG A 31 -13.03 -8.63 6.72
C ARG A 31 -11.61 -8.61 6.15
N MET A 32 -11.21 -7.53 5.49
CA MET A 32 -9.87 -7.40 4.91
C MET A 32 -8.75 -7.50 5.96
N PHE A 33 -8.97 -7.00 7.17
CA PHE A 33 -7.96 -7.08 8.23
C PHE A 33 -7.91 -8.46 8.89
N VAL A 34 -9.06 -9.14 8.98
CA VAL A 34 -9.12 -10.55 9.40
C VAL A 34 -8.40 -11.44 8.37
N LEU A 35 -8.55 -11.14 7.08
CA LEU A 35 -7.85 -11.82 6.00
C LEU A 35 -6.33 -11.62 6.08
N ALA A 36 -5.86 -10.40 6.35
CA ALA A 36 -4.44 -10.12 6.56
C ALA A 36 -3.88 -10.93 7.75
N ALA A 37 -4.61 -10.96 8.88
CA ALA A 37 -4.24 -11.76 10.04
C ALA A 37 -4.18 -13.26 9.74
N ALA A 38 -5.13 -13.79 8.96
CA ALA A 38 -5.17 -15.20 8.59
C ALA A 38 -3.99 -15.60 7.68
N LEU A 39 -3.64 -14.75 6.71
CA LEU A 39 -2.43 -14.91 5.90
C LEU A 39 -1.17 -14.89 6.77
N LYS A 40 -1.10 -14.00 7.78
CA LYS A 40 0.03 -13.94 8.71
C LYS A 40 0.12 -15.21 9.58
N ALA A 41 -1.03 -15.79 9.93
CA ALA A 41 -1.16 -17.08 10.59
C ALA A 41 -0.94 -18.29 9.66
N ASN A 42 -0.40 -18.08 8.46
CA ASN A 42 -0.05 -19.11 7.46
C ASN A 42 -1.24 -19.94 6.94
N TYR A 43 -2.45 -19.37 6.89
CA TYR A 43 -3.56 -20.01 6.18
C TYR A 43 -3.21 -20.11 4.68
N SER A 44 -3.50 -21.26 4.06
CA SER A 44 -3.31 -21.43 2.62
C SER A 44 -4.29 -20.58 1.82
N VAL A 45 -3.90 -20.22 0.59
CA VAL A 45 -4.75 -19.49 -0.34
C VAL A 45 -6.01 -20.29 -0.66
N GLU A 46 -5.91 -21.61 -0.72
CA GLU A 46 -7.01 -22.54 -0.96
C GLU A 46 -8.02 -22.49 0.18
N LYS A 47 -7.54 -22.54 1.44
CA LYS A 47 -8.42 -22.42 2.61
C LYS A 47 -9.12 -21.05 2.61
N LEU A 48 -8.39 -19.98 2.33
CA LEU A 48 -8.96 -18.63 2.29
C LEU A 48 -9.93 -18.45 1.14
N TYR A 49 -9.69 -19.06 -0.02
CA TYR A 49 -10.65 -19.12 -1.12
C TYR A 49 -11.93 -19.83 -0.69
N GLU A 50 -11.84 -20.98 -0.03
CA GLU A 50 -13.02 -21.71 0.43
C GLU A 50 -13.85 -20.92 1.45
N LEU A 51 -13.18 -20.21 2.36
CA LEU A 51 -13.84 -19.36 3.35
C LEU A 51 -14.44 -18.11 2.70
N THR A 52 -13.71 -17.45 1.80
CA THR A 52 -14.04 -16.07 1.40
C THR A 52 -14.70 -15.94 0.03
N LYS A 53 -14.47 -16.92 -0.85
CA LYS A 53 -14.75 -16.88 -2.29
C LYS A 53 -14.08 -15.73 -3.05
N ILE A 54 -13.08 -15.08 -2.44
CA ILE A 54 -12.20 -14.13 -3.13
C ILE A 54 -11.28 -14.95 -4.03
N ASP A 55 -11.19 -14.57 -5.30
CA ASP A 55 -10.38 -15.30 -6.27
C ASP A 55 -8.91 -15.43 -5.81
N ARG A 56 -8.33 -16.60 -6.10
CA ARG A 56 -6.97 -16.97 -5.68
C ARG A 56 -5.93 -15.95 -6.16
N TRP A 57 -6.12 -15.35 -7.34
CA TRP A 57 -5.22 -14.34 -7.85
C TRP A 57 -5.08 -13.15 -6.90
N PHE A 58 -6.20 -12.63 -6.36
CA PHE A 58 -6.15 -11.54 -5.39
C PHE A 58 -5.55 -11.99 -4.06
N LEU A 59 -5.90 -13.20 -3.59
CA LEU A 59 -5.35 -13.76 -2.35
C LEU A 59 -3.83 -13.92 -2.42
N GLU A 60 -3.28 -14.34 -3.56
CA GLU A 60 -1.82 -14.39 -3.77
C GLU A 60 -1.19 -13.00 -3.73
N LYS A 61 -1.81 -11.97 -4.35
CA LYS A 61 -1.29 -10.59 -4.23
C LYS A 61 -1.31 -10.07 -2.80
N LEU A 62 -2.34 -10.39 -2.03
CA LEU A 62 -2.43 -10.02 -0.61
C LEU A 62 -1.42 -10.79 0.24
N LYS A 63 -1.20 -12.07 -0.06
CA LYS A 63 -0.18 -12.90 0.57
C LYS A 63 1.22 -12.31 0.36
N ASN A 64 1.55 -11.85 -0.85
CA ASN A 64 2.83 -11.19 -1.12
C ASN A 64 3.09 -10.00 -0.18
N ILE A 65 2.06 -9.20 0.12
CA ILE A 65 2.17 -8.07 1.06
C ILE A 65 2.49 -8.58 2.47
N VAL A 66 1.81 -9.63 2.93
CA VAL A 66 2.00 -10.22 4.27
C VAL A 66 3.35 -10.94 4.40
N GLU A 67 3.81 -11.58 3.34
CA GLU A 67 5.16 -12.16 3.29
C GLU A 67 6.23 -11.08 3.37
N TYR A 68 6.00 -9.92 2.74
CA TYR A 68 6.92 -8.79 2.84
C TYR A 68 7.00 -8.20 4.26
N TYR A 69 5.90 -8.24 5.02
CA TYR A 69 5.95 -7.93 6.45
C TYR A 69 6.94 -8.84 7.20
N LYS A 70 6.98 -10.14 6.89
CA LYS A 70 7.93 -11.08 7.53
C LYS A 70 9.38 -10.71 7.22
N ILE A 71 9.66 -10.28 5.98
CA ILE A 71 10.98 -9.79 5.57
C ILE A 71 11.35 -8.53 6.37
N LEU A 72 10.46 -7.54 6.41
CA LEU A 72 10.72 -6.29 7.14
C LEU A 72 10.94 -6.53 8.64
N GLU A 73 10.14 -7.40 9.26
CA GLU A 73 10.22 -7.71 10.69
C GLU A 73 11.46 -8.54 11.06
N SER A 74 12.07 -9.24 10.09
CA SER A 74 13.31 -10.00 10.31
C SER A 74 14.57 -9.16 10.20
N ILE A 75 14.45 -7.88 9.84
CA ILE A 75 15.56 -6.96 9.59
C ILE A 75 15.70 -6.00 10.77
N ASP A 76 16.94 -5.74 11.19
CA ASP A 76 17.19 -4.67 12.15
C ASP A 76 17.10 -3.31 11.44
N SER A 77 16.56 -2.30 12.12
CA SER A 77 16.30 -0.96 11.60
C SER A 77 17.49 -0.32 10.86
N LEU A 78 18.72 -0.62 11.28
CA LEU A 78 19.97 -0.10 10.71
C LEU A 78 20.45 -0.84 9.46
N SER A 79 19.81 -1.96 9.11
CA SER A 79 20.23 -2.87 8.03
C SER A 79 19.28 -2.89 6.83
N ILE A 80 18.25 -2.05 6.82
CA ILE A 80 17.35 -1.97 5.67
C ILE A 80 18.09 -1.43 4.44
N THR A 81 18.12 -2.24 3.38
CA THR A 81 18.82 -1.90 2.15
C THR A 81 17.94 -1.07 1.22
N HIS A 82 18.57 -0.42 0.24
CA HIS A 82 17.88 0.29 -0.84
C HIS A 82 16.82 -0.58 -1.52
N ASP A 83 17.18 -1.81 -1.90
CA ASP A 83 16.29 -2.68 -2.67
C ASP A 83 15.09 -3.16 -1.85
N ILE A 84 15.30 -3.45 -0.57
CA ILE A 84 14.21 -3.83 0.33
C ILE A 84 13.25 -2.65 0.50
N LEU A 85 13.78 -1.45 0.75
CA LEU A 85 12.96 -0.26 0.89
C LEU A 85 12.19 0.03 -0.41
N LYS A 86 12.85 -0.03 -1.57
CA LYS A 86 12.24 0.21 -2.88
C LYS A 86 11.14 -0.80 -3.17
N SER A 87 11.38 -2.09 -2.97
CA SER A 87 10.39 -3.15 -3.18
C SER A 87 9.18 -2.99 -2.25
N ALA A 88 9.39 -2.64 -0.98
CA ALA A 88 8.29 -2.33 -0.06
C ALA A 88 7.39 -1.20 -0.60
N LYS A 89 7.99 -0.13 -1.14
CA LYS A 89 7.24 0.98 -1.73
C LYS A 89 6.49 0.58 -3.00
N GLN A 90 7.10 -0.24 -3.85
CA GLN A 90 6.51 -0.73 -5.10
C GLN A 90 5.27 -1.60 -4.89
N ILE A 91 5.21 -2.35 -3.79
CA ILE A 91 4.02 -3.13 -3.40
C ILE A 91 3.07 -2.34 -2.48
N GLY A 92 3.33 -1.05 -2.25
CA GLY A 92 2.37 -0.12 -1.65
C GLY A 92 2.49 0.12 -0.14
N PHE A 93 3.57 -0.30 0.52
CA PHE A 93 3.79 0.01 1.94
C PHE A 93 3.94 1.52 2.16
N SER A 94 3.30 2.04 3.21
CA SER A 94 3.56 3.39 3.71
C SER A 94 4.86 3.44 4.53
N ASP A 95 5.45 4.63 4.68
CA ASP A 95 6.65 4.82 5.52
C ASP A 95 6.33 4.43 6.98
N LYS A 96 5.09 4.68 7.43
CA LYS A 96 4.56 4.28 8.75
C LYS A 96 4.45 2.77 8.94
N GLN A 97 3.98 2.02 7.94
CA GLN A 97 3.96 0.53 8.02
C GLN A 97 5.37 -0.05 8.12
N ILE A 98 6.31 0.47 7.31
CA ILE A 98 7.70 0.04 7.34
C ILE A 98 8.31 0.35 8.70
N ALA A 99 8.15 1.58 9.18
CA ALA A 99 8.65 2.02 10.49
C ALA A 99 8.17 1.11 11.62
N ALA A 100 6.88 0.75 11.64
CA ALA A 100 6.34 -0.17 12.64
C ALA A 100 6.99 -1.57 12.55
N ALA A 101 7.15 -2.11 11.33
CA ALA A 101 7.74 -3.43 11.12
C ALA A 101 9.22 -3.51 11.55
N ILE A 102 10.02 -2.46 11.27
CA ILE A 102 11.45 -2.40 11.63
C ILE A 102 11.71 -1.72 12.98
N LYS A 103 10.68 -1.45 13.78
CA LYS A 103 10.78 -0.76 15.09
C LYS A 103 11.51 0.59 15.03
N SER A 104 11.20 1.39 14.02
CA SER A 104 11.73 2.74 13.79
C SER A 104 10.61 3.80 13.80
N THR A 105 10.96 5.04 13.45
CA THR A 105 9.99 6.13 13.29
C THR A 105 9.67 6.38 11.81
N GLU A 106 8.46 6.85 11.52
CA GLU A 106 8.06 7.22 10.15
C GLU A 106 9.01 8.26 9.54
N LEU A 107 9.45 9.24 10.35
CA LEU A 107 10.38 10.27 9.91
C LEU A 107 11.75 9.70 9.52
N ALA A 108 12.27 8.74 10.29
CA ALA A 108 13.54 8.09 9.98
C ALA A 108 13.45 7.30 8.66
N VAL A 109 12.38 6.52 8.47
CA VAL A 109 12.14 5.79 7.21
C VAL A 109 12.01 6.76 6.04
N ARG A 110 11.28 7.87 6.22
CA ARG A 110 11.13 8.89 5.18
C ARG A 110 12.47 9.51 4.78
N LYS A 111 13.32 9.87 5.75
CA LYS A 111 14.65 10.44 5.49
C LYS A 111 15.53 9.45 4.74
N LEU A 112 15.64 8.21 5.22
CA LEU A 112 16.40 7.17 4.56
C LEU A 112 15.92 6.91 3.13
N ARG A 113 14.59 6.88 2.93
CA ARG A 113 13.99 6.74 1.60
C ARG A 113 14.40 7.88 0.65
N GLN A 114 14.47 9.12 1.15
CA GLN A 114 14.92 10.28 0.38
C GLN A 114 16.42 10.25 0.08
N GLU A 115 17.25 9.84 1.05
CA GLU A 115 18.70 9.65 0.88
C GLU A 115 19.00 8.61 -0.21
N PHE A 116 18.24 7.52 -0.24
CA PHE A 116 18.25 6.51 -1.29
C PHE A 116 17.61 6.95 -2.61
N LYS A 117 17.10 8.18 -2.70
CA LYS A 117 16.41 8.73 -3.89
C LYS A 117 15.21 7.88 -4.34
N ILE A 118 14.54 7.23 -3.39
CA ILE A 118 13.35 6.43 -3.63
C ILE A 118 12.12 7.36 -3.51
N THR A 119 11.79 8.04 -4.59
CA THR A 119 10.60 8.89 -4.69
C THR A 119 9.61 8.33 -5.72
N PRO A 120 8.30 8.56 -5.54
CA PRO A 120 7.33 8.16 -6.55
C PRO A 120 7.46 9.03 -7.80
N TYR A 121 7.02 8.49 -8.93
CA TYR A 121 6.92 9.17 -10.22
C TYR A 121 5.48 9.61 -10.49
N VAL A 122 5.34 10.72 -11.22
CA VAL A 122 4.05 11.26 -11.66
C VAL A 122 3.75 10.69 -13.03
N LYS A 123 2.59 10.07 -13.16
CA LYS A 123 2.13 9.43 -14.39
C LYS A 123 0.79 9.98 -14.86
N GLN A 124 0.61 10.09 -16.16
CA GLN A 124 -0.64 10.50 -16.79
C GLN A 124 -1.59 9.30 -16.99
N ILE A 125 -2.88 9.58 -16.94
CA ILE A 125 -3.94 8.68 -17.39
C ILE A 125 -4.37 9.16 -18.77
N ASP A 126 -3.94 8.44 -19.80
CA ASP A 126 -4.07 8.82 -21.21
C ASP A 126 -5.16 8.04 -21.96
N THR A 127 -5.76 7.02 -21.33
CA THR A 127 -6.74 6.06 -21.88
C THR A 127 -6.20 5.05 -22.91
N VAL A 128 -4.97 5.23 -23.40
CA VAL A 128 -4.38 4.46 -24.51
C VAL A 128 -3.02 3.84 -24.17
N ALA A 129 -2.64 3.81 -22.89
CA ALA A 129 -1.36 3.24 -22.43
C ALA A 129 -0.15 3.81 -23.19
N ALA A 130 -0.11 5.14 -23.32
CA ALA A 130 0.90 5.94 -23.99
C ALA A 130 1.04 5.73 -25.51
N GLU A 131 0.06 5.12 -26.19
CA GLU A 131 0.03 5.06 -27.66
C GLU A 131 0.05 6.46 -28.28
N TRP A 132 -0.67 7.40 -27.66
CA TRP A 132 -0.74 8.80 -28.08
C TRP A 132 -0.49 9.74 -26.89
N PRO A 133 0.18 10.89 -27.11
CA PRO A 133 0.39 11.86 -26.05
C PRO A 133 -0.92 12.37 -25.44
N ALA A 134 -1.02 12.37 -24.11
CA ALA A 134 -2.19 12.91 -23.42
C ALA A 134 -2.24 14.43 -23.55
N SER A 135 -3.41 14.97 -23.93
CA SER A 135 -3.66 16.41 -23.94
C SER A 135 -4.08 16.97 -22.57
N THR A 136 -4.20 16.12 -21.53
CA THR A 136 -4.71 16.51 -20.20
C THR A 136 -3.81 16.00 -19.08
N ASN A 137 -3.85 16.67 -17.93
CA ASN A 137 -3.07 16.33 -16.74
C ASN A 137 -3.93 15.63 -15.69
N TYR A 138 -4.50 14.48 -16.03
CA TYR A 138 -5.09 13.58 -15.04
C TYR A 138 -4.02 12.61 -14.52
N LEU A 139 -3.64 12.77 -13.25
CA LEU A 139 -2.37 12.25 -12.74
C LEU A 139 -2.53 11.28 -11.58
N TYR A 140 -1.57 10.37 -11.45
CA TYR A 140 -1.36 9.54 -10.27
C TYR A 140 0.13 9.41 -9.92
N LEU A 141 0.41 8.93 -8.71
CA LEU A 141 1.77 8.66 -8.23
C LEU A 141 2.02 7.15 -8.17
N THR A 142 3.21 6.73 -8.61
CA THR A 142 3.63 5.32 -8.52
C THR A 142 5.11 5.17 -8.24
N TYR A 143 5.49 4.16 -7.46
CA TYR A 143 6.89 3.75 -7.29
C TYR A 143 7.36 2.79 -8.41
N ASN A 144 6.44 2.34 -9.27
CA ASN A 144 6.72 1.46 -10.40
C ASN A 144 6.93 2.31 -11.67
N GLY A 145 7.94 3.16 -11.64
CA GLY A 145 8.31 4.03 -12.76
C GLY A 145 9.79 4.37 -12.72
N SER A 146 10.27 5.04 -13.76
CA SER A 146 11.66 5.51 -13.91
C SER A 146 11.78 6.98 -14.29
N ILE A 147 10.70 7.58 -14.81
CA ILE A 147 10.62 8.99 -15.23
C ILE A 147 9.24 9.55 -14.92
N HIS A 148 9.15 10.88 -14.77
CA HIS A 148 7.88 11.60 -14.75
C HIS A 148 7.37 11.80 -16.17
N ASP A 149 6.05 11.88 -16.36
CA ASP A 149 5.45 12.18 -17.66
C ASP A 149 5.33 13.71 -17.91
N LEU A 150 5.69 14.53 -16.92
CA LEU A 150 5.54 15.98 -16.93
C LEU A 150 6.75 16.69 -16.30
N ASP A 151 6.91 17.96 -16.66
CA ASP A 151 7.80 18.91 -16.00
C ASP A 151 7.11 19.64 -14.84
N PHE A 152 7.91 20.13 -13.89
CA PHE A 152 7.43 20.80 -12.68
C PHE A 152 8.02 22.22 -12.56
N PRO A 153 7.56 23.20 -13.35
CA PRO A 153 8.10 24.57 -13.33
C PRO A 153 7.81 25.33 -12.03
N GLY A 154 6.93 24.81 -11.17
CA GLY A 154 6.58 25.40 -9.87
C GLY A 154 5.57 26.54 -9.96
N GLN A 155 5.46 27.32 -8.88
CA GLN A 155 4.54 28.47 -8.75
C GLN A 155 3.05 28.11 -8.89
N PHE A 156 2.67 26.94 -8.37
CA PHE A 156 1.28 26.48 -8.33
C PHE A 156 0.72 26.53 -6.91
N THR A 157 -0.59 26.71 -6.82
CA THR A 157 -1.33 26.60 -5.55
C THR A 157 -1.94 25.21 -5.44
N MET A 158 -1.69 24.53 -4.32
CA MET A 158 -2.30 23.24 -4.01
C MET A 158 -3.62 23.45 -3.27
N VAL A 159 -4.68 22.78 -3.74
CA VAL A 159 -5.97 22.71 -3.04
C VAL A 159 -6.19 21.26 -2.62
N LEU A 160 -6.45 21.05 -1.33
CA LEU A 160 -6.69 19.72 -0.76
C LEU A 160 -8.20 19.43 -0.72
N GLY A 161 -8.61 18.28 -1.28
CA GLY A 161 -9.99 17.81 -1.20
C GLY A 161 -10.33 17.17 0.15
N SER A 162 -11.61 16.88 0.38
CA SER A 162 -12.15 16.33 1.63
C SER A 162 -11.96 14.82 1.81
N GLY A 163 -11.56 14.10 0.75
CA GLY A 163 -11.40 12.64 0.79
C GLY A 163 -12.73 11.90 0.56
N VAL A 164 -12.94 10.80 1.25
CA VAL A 164 -14.17 9.99 1.12
C VAL A 164 -15.35 10.66 1.85
N TYR A 165 -16.53 10.61 1.22
CA TYR A 165 -17.76 11.06 1.87
C TYR A 165 -18.10 10.17 3.07
N ARG A 166 -18.55 10.81 4.15
CA ARG A 166 -18.98 10.17 5.40
C ARG A 166 -20.02 11.04 6.10
N ILE A 167 -20.77 10.47 7.04
CA ILE A 167 -21.73 11.24 7.83
C ILE A 167 -20.97 12.42 8.49
N GLY A 168 -21.41 13.65 8.21
CA GLY A 168 -20.75 14.88 8.67
C GLY A 168 -19.73 15.49 7.69
N SER A 169 -19.46 14.85 6.54
CA SER A 169 -18.55 15.34 5.49
C SER A 169 -19.03 14.86 4.12
N SER A 170 -19.75 15.73 3.40
CA SER A 170 -20.31 15.47 2.06
C SER A 170 -19.61 16.27 0.95
#